data_AF-A0A2N3W694-F1
#
_entry.id   AF-A0A2N3W694-F1
#
_cell.length_a   1.000
_cell.length_b   1.000
_cell.length_c   1.000
_cell.angle_alpha   90.00
_cell.angle_beta   90.00
_cell.angle_gamma   90.00
#
_symmetry.space_group_name_H-M   'P 1'
#
loop_
_entity.id
_entity.type
_entity.pdbx_description
1 polymer ?
#
loop_
_entity_poly.entity_id
_entity_poly.type
_entity_poly.pdbx_seq_one_letter_code
_entity_poly.pdbx_strand_id
1 'polypeptide(L)'
;MSHASTKTRNGAETYESRGRRRASKARRWLVAVVCVGLLGAIAWPVMSYFEIPPFTDKGDPISYGKIDNKPGAQQKPADSKTLMPTGPAADFKISSTLGNGTHVGVVKITGKKSGFTGKVWVWAPKEYDDPKYEKSGFPVLIALPGGPGFPNNYWMDNNLKLESSISKWAEEGKGKPFLLAMPVLNPKPDDGGLYWDGSDIPGQPKMGTWLTEDVPDLMRQNFRTIKSRDGWAFMGSSSGGFAGLKAVLKHPDKFKAVIASGPDIVPDSRLWNGHPKEKAENNPEVLSKQLIAAKGPDVYLAFQYGTKETSVIPKVNKYIATYGNKGPIHTHLEVIQGGRHNAVTYVKGMDASSMQWISEQIEGPTPSP
;
A
#
# COMPACT_ATOMS: atom_id res chain seq x y z
N MET A 1 63.34 89.41 31.12
CA MET A 1 62.77 89.84 32.41
C MET A 1 62.55 88.61 33.29
N SER A 2 62.32 88.79 34.60
CA SER A 2 62.71 87.83 35.66
C SER A 2 61.62 86.83 36.11
N HIS A 3 62.06 85.74 36.80
CA HIS A 3 61.28 84.85 37.71
C HIS A 3 60.11 84.03 37.10
N ALA A 4 59.46 83.03 37.72
CA ALA A 4 59.76 81.98 38.74
C ALA A 4 58.49 81.07 38.90
N SER A 5 58.45 79.89 39.55
CA SER A 5 59.39 78.77 39.77
C SER A 5 58.66 77.62 40.53
N THR A 6 59.00 76.33 40.29
CA THR A 6 58.46 75.10 40.99
C THR A 6 56.94 74.82 40.82
N LYS A 7 56.34 73.61 41.04
CA LYS A 7 56.76 72.34 41.68
C LYS A 7 55.81 71.16 41.34
N THR A 8 56.33 69.94 41.08
CA THR A 8 55.71 68.59 41.37
C THR A 8 54.34 68.22 40.71
N ARG A 9 53.84 66.96 40.64
CA ARG A 9 54.19 65.67 41.32
C ARG A 9 53.67 64.44 40.52
N ASN A 10 54.33 63.29 40.70
CA ASN A 10 53.88 61.88 40.62
C ASN A 10 52.97 61.38 39.47
N GLY A 11 53.41 60.27 38.85
CA GLY A 11 52.53 59.40 38.06
C GLY A 11 51.65 58.47 38.91
N ALA A 12 50.64 57.90 38.27
CA ALA A 12 49.82 56.81 38.78
C ALA A 12 49.62 55.77 37.67
N GLU A 13 49.98 54.52 37.92
CA GLU A 13 49.67 53.40 37.02
C GLU A 13 48.17 53.09 37.09
N THR A 14 47.49 53.06 35.94
CA THR A 14 46.12 52.55 35.83
C THR A 14 46.13 51.10 35.32
N TYR A 15 45.80 50.18 36.22
CA TYR A 15 45.67 48.75 35.93
C TYR A 15 44.44 48.48 35.02
N GLU A 16 44.63 48.34 33.71
CA GLU A 16 43.53 47.95 32.81
C GLU A 16 43.13 46.47 32.97
N SER A 17 41.89 46.23 33.37
CA SER A 17 41.36 44.89 33.59
C SER A 17 41.19 44.06 32.30
N ARG A 18 42.10 43.10 32.05
CA ARG A 18 42.02 42.17 30.90
C ARG A 18 40.88 41.12 30.98
N GLY A 19 40.07 41.11 32.04
CA GLY A 19 39.08 40.05 32.30
C GLY A 19 37.79 40.09 31.45
N ARG A 20 37.28 41.27 31.05
CA ARG A 20 35.92 41.39 30.47
C ARG A 20 35.77 41.02 28.97
N ARG A 21 36.86 40.97 28.19
CA ARG A 21 36.78 40.77 26.71
C ARG A 21 36.59 39.32 26.25
N ARG A 22 36.99 38.30 27.02
CA ARG A 22 36.81 36.88 26.62
C ARG A 22 35.37 36.38 26.85
N ALA A 23 34.75 36.75 27.97
CA ALA A 23 33.39 36.31 28.32
C ALA A 23 32.34 36.73 27.28
N SER A 24 32.46 37.92 26.67
CA SER A 24 31.48 38.40 25.69
C SER A 24 31.51 37.62 24.36
N LYS A 25 32.69 37.15 23.91
CA LYS A 25 32.79 36.29 22.71
C LYS A 25 32.16 34.91 22.97
N ALA A 26 32.45 34.29 24.12
CA ALA A 26 31.84 33.02 24.48
C ALA A 26 30.30 33.11 24.58
N ARG A 27 29.76 34.17 25.20
CA ARG A 27 28.32 34.40 25.28
C ARG A 27 27.67 34.62 23.91
N ARG A 28 28.33 35.35 23.00
CA ARG A 28 27.87 35.55 21.61
C ARG A 28 27.85 34.24 20.82
N TRP A 29 28.87 33.40 20.96
CA TRP A 29 28.89 32.07 20.35
C TRP A 29 27.81 31.15 20.92
N LEU A 30 27.60 31.15 22.23
CA LEU A 30 26.52 30.38 22.87
C LEU A 30 25.14 30.81 22.35
N VAL A 31 24.87 32.12 22.27
CA VAL A 31 23.63 32.66 21.70
C VAL A 31 23.49 32.29 20.22
N ALA A 32 24.55 32.39 19.41
CA ALA A 32 24.50 31.99 18.00
C ALA A 32 24.18 30.49 17.84
N VAL A 33 24.81 29.61 18.62
CA VAL A 33 24.53 28.15 18.59
C VAL A 33 23.10 27.85 19.06
N VAL A 34 22.61 28.51 20.11
CA VAL A 34 21.22 28.36 20.57
C VAL A 34 20.22 28.86 19.53
N CYS A 35 20.48 30.02 18.89
CA CYS A 35 19.63 30.53 17.82
C CYS A 35 19.62 29.62 16.59
N VAL A 36 20.78 29.09 16.16
CA VAL A 36 20.86 28.12 15.05
C VAL A 36 20.15 26.81 15.42
N GLY A 37 20.29 26.33 16.65
CA GLY A 37 19.59 25.14 17.14
C GLY A 37 18.07 25.32 17.18
N LEU A 38 17.59 26.47 17.67
CA LEU A 38 16.15 26.80 17.69
C LEU A 38 15.58 27.00 16.28
N LEU A 39 16.32 27.67 15.38
CA LEU A 39 15.94 27.78 13.98
C LEU A 39 15.90 26.41 13.29
N GLY A 40 16.87 25.54 13.56
CA GLY A 40 16.85 24.15 13.09
C GLY A 40 15.64 23.37 13.62
N ALA A 41 15.33 23.49 14.91
CA ALA A 41 14.19 22.81 15.54
C ALA A 41 12.81 23.27 15.02
N ILE A 42 12.70 24.50 14.49
CA ILE A 42 11.46 25.03 13.88
C ILE A 42 11.44 24.76 12.38
N ALA A 43 12.56 24.93 11.68
CA ALA A 43 12.65 24.72 10.24
C ALA A 43 12.55 23.23 9.89
N TRP A 44 13.11 22.32 10.68
CA TRP A 44 13.11 20.89 10.37
C TRP A 44 11.69 20.29 10.25
N PRO A 45 10.77 20.45 11.23
CA PRO A 45 9.40 19.96 11.09
C PRO A 45 8.66 20.57 9.90
N VAL A 46 8.91 21.86 9.61
CA VAL A 46 8.29 22.57 8.47
C VAL A 46 8.82 22.04 7.14
N MET A 47 10.12 21.84 7.01
CA MET A 47 10.77 21.31 5.80
C MET A 47 10.40 19.84 5.55
N SER A 48 10.27 19.04 6.62
CA SER A 48 9.73 17.67 6.54
C SER A 48 8.25 17.65 6.14
N TYR A 49 7.43 18.56 6.69
CA TYR A 49 6.00 18.70 6.33
C TYR A 49 5.79 19.11 4.86
N PHE A 50 6.68 19.93 4.32
CA PHE A 50 6.68 20.34 2.91
C PHE A 50 7.48 19.40 1.98
N GLU A 51 7.94 18.25 2.46
CA GLU A 51 8.67 17.24 1.67
C GLU A 51 9.92 17.81 0.96
N ILE A 52 10.65 18.72 1.62
CA ILE A 52 11.82 19.40 1.04
C ILE A 52 13.10 18.58 1.29
N PRO A 53 13.81 18.10 0.25
CA PRO A 53 15.09 17.42 0.42
C PRO A 53 16.15 18.35 1.07
N PRO A 54 17.05 17.84 1.93
CA PRO A 54 17.26 16.44 2.33
C PRO A 54 16.45 16.00 3.57
N PHE A 55 15.35 16.67 3.92
CA PHE A 55 14.56 16.42 5.14
C PHE A 55 13.40 15.43 4.93
N THR A 56 13.41 14.74 3.79
CA THR A 56 12.55 13.62 3.40
C THR A 56 13.34 12.64 2.54
N ASP A 57 13.00 11.36 2.63
CA ASP A 57 13.46 10.25 1.78
C ASP A 57 12.56 10.05 0.54
N LYS A 58 11.49 10.85 0.40
CA LYS A 58 10.54 10.75 -0.70
C LYS A 58 11.22 11.02 -2.05
N GLY A 59 11.11 10.05 -2.96
CA GLY A 59 11.79 10.06 -4.25
C GLY A 59 13.09 9.26 -4.29
N ASP A 60 13.66 8.86 -3.14
CA ASP A 60 14.87 8.05 -3.11
C ASP A 60 14.61 6.62 -3.63
N PRO A 61 15.61 5.95 -4.26
CA PRO A 61 15.46 4.59 -4.75
C PRO A 61 15.28 3.58 -3.60
N ILE A 62 14.38 2.61 -3.79
CA ILE A 62 14.16 1.50 -2.86
C ILE A 62 14.08 0.15 -3.60
N SER A 63 14.46 -0.94 -2.95
CA SER A 63 14.36 -2.29 -3.50
C SER A 63 13.97 -3.31 -2.42
N TYR A 64 12.98 -4.15 -2.74
CA TYR A 64 12.46 -5.19 -1.85
C TYR A 64 12.99 -6.59 -2.20
N GLY A 65 13.52 -6.77 -3.42
CA GLY A 65 13.86 -8.11 -3.92
C GLY A 65 15.19 -8.66 -3.37
N LYS A 66 16.09 -7.80 -2.88
CA LYS A 66 17.49 -8.15 -2.58
C LYS A 66 18.10 -9.03 -3.68
N ILE A 67 17.82 -8.67 -4.94
CA ILE A 67 18.22 -9.46 -6.12
C ILE A 67 19.73 -9.32 -6.30
N ASP A 68 20.48 -10.35 -5.94
CA ASP A 68 21.92 -10.43 -6.18
C ASP A 68 22.18 -10.56 -7.69
N ASN A 69 22.28 -9.42 -8.38
CA ASN A 69 22.59 -9.32 -9.82
C ASN A 69 24.05 -9.71 -10.16
N LYS A 70 24.73 -10.47 -9.30
CA LYS A 70 26.09 -10.97 -9.54
C LYS A 70 26.03 -12.24 -10.40
N PRO A 71 26.74 -12.29 -11.55
CA PRO A 71 26.85 -13.52 -12.32
C PRO A 71 27.38 -14.67 -11.46
N GLY A 72 26.60 -15.75 -11.35
CA GLY A 72 26.97 -16.94 -10.56
C GLY A 72 26.57 -16.92 -9.08
N ALA A 73 25.84 -15.91 -8.59
CA ALA A 73 25.27 -15.96 -7.24
C ALA A 73 24.15 -17.01 -7.15
N GLN A 74 24.38 -18.10 -6.41
CA GLN A 74 23.30 -19.02 -6.03
C GLN A 74 22.36 -18.32 -5.05
N GLN A 75 21.09 -18.17 -5.43
CA GLN A 75 20.04 -17.75 -4.49
C GLN A 75 20.00 -18.74 -3.31
N LYS A 76 19.87 -18.22 -2.07
CA LYS A 76 19.70 -19.06 -0.88
C LYS A 76 18.56 -20.06 -1.10
N PRO A 77 18.67 -21.32 -0.64
CA PRO A 77 17.58 -22.29 -0.73
C PRO A 77 16.33 -21.72 -0.06
N ALA A 78 15.25 -21.59 -0.84
CA ALA A 78 13.97 -21.08 -0.38
C ALA A 78 13.06 -22.23 0.11
N ASP A 79 12.08 -21.91 0.95
CA ASP A 79 11.08 -22.89 1.38
C ASP A 79 10.25 -23.38 0.17
N SER A 80 9.70 -24.60 0.22
CA SER A 80 9.04 -25.22 -0.94
C SER A 80 7.83 -24.46 -1.51
N LYS A 81 7.22 -23.60 -0.70
CA LYS A 81 6.09 -22.73 -1.05
C LYS A 81 6.52 -21.36 -1.59
N THR A 82 7.79 -21.00 -1.42
CA THR A 82 8.35 -19.69 -1.77
C THR A 82 8.67 -19.60 -3.26
N LEU A 83 8.28 -18.49 -3.88
CA LEU A 83 8.85 -17.99 -5.11
C LEU A 83 9.81 -16.84 -4.76
N MET A 84 11.10 -17.06 -4.99
CA MET A 84 12.10 -15.99 -4.90
C MET A 84 11.88 -14.95 -6.00
N PRO A 85 12.25 -13.67 -5.77
CA PRO A 85 12.18 -12.61 -6.78
C PRO A 85 12.81 -13.04 -8.10
N THR A 86 12.01 -13.06 -9.16
CA THR A 86 12.46 -13.59 -10.47
C THR A 86 13.23 -12.57 -11.31
N GLY A 87 13.15 -11.29 -10.95
CA GLY A 87 13.62 -10.17 -11.78
C GLY A 87 12.81 -9.96 -13.07
N PRO A 88 12.99 -8.83 -13.77
CA PRO A 88 13.95 -7.76 -13.47
C PRO A 88 13.55 -6.92 -12.25
N ALA A 89 14.55 -6.30 -11.61
CA ALA A 89 14.31 -5.29 -10.59
C ALA A 89 13.60 -4.07 -11.20
N ALA A 90 12.56 -3.59 -10.55
CA ALA A 90 11.85 -2.37 -10.91
C ALA A 90 12.44 -1.16 -10.15
N ASP A 91 12.47 0.01 -10.80
CA ASP A 91 12.98 1.26 -10.21
C ASP A 91 11.94 1.92 -9.30
N PHE A 92 11.67 1.29 -8.15
CA PHE A 92 10.79 1.86 -7.13
C PHE A 92 11.43 3.08 -6.47
N LYS A 93 10.64 4.13 -6.28
CA LYS A 93 10.99 5.29 -5.45
C LYS A 93 10.15 5.30 -4.18
N ILE A 94 10.68 5.80 -3.06
CA ILE A 94 9.90 5.99 -1.83
C ILE A 94 8.78 7.01 -2.10
N SER A 95 7.54 6.61 -1.82
CA SER A 95 6.35 7.45 -1.91
C SER A 95 5.93 8.01 -0.55
N SER A 96 6.10 7.22 0.51
CA SER A 96 5.91 7.61 1.90
C SER A 96 6.67 6.66 2.84
N THR A 97 6.94 7.10 4.06
CA THR A 97 7.61 6.33 5.11
C THR A 97 6.72 6.27 6.34
N LEU A 98 6.60 5.09 6.94
CA LEU A 98 5.77 4.85 8.11
C LEU A 98 6.56 5.09 9.40
N GLY A 99 5.83 5.33 10.50
CA GLY A 99 6.41 5.49 11.84
C GLY A 99 7.14 4.27 12.40
N ASN A 100 7.03 3.09 11.75
CA ASN A 100 7.79 1.88 12.06
C ASN A 100 9.05 1.70 11.19
N GLY A 101 9.38 2.69 10.33
CA GLY A 101 10.52 2.64 9.42
C GLY A 101 10.31 1.84 8.12
N THR A 102 9.13 1.25 7.90
CA THR A 102 8.80 0.64 6.59
C THR A 102 8.39 1.70 5.57
N HIS A 103 8.62 1.43 4.29
CA HIS A 103 8.41 2.39 3.20
C HIS A 103 7.35 1.88 2.20
N VAL A 104 6.46 2.77 1.78
CA VAL A 104 5.61 2.56 0.60
C VAL A 104 6.40 3.00 -0.63
N GLY A 105 6.76 2.07 -1.51
CA GLY A 105 7.40 2.34 -2.79
C GLY A 105 6.37 2.62 -3.88
N VAL A 106 6.77 3.34 -4.93
CA VAL A 106 5.98 3.55 -6.14
C VAL A 106 6.83 3.35 -7.39
N VAL A 107 6.25 2.71 -8.41
CA VAL A 107 6.84 2.61 -9.75
C VAL A 107 5.78 2.87 -10.81
N LYS A 108 6.19 3.38 -11.98
CA LYS A 108 5.38 3.41 -13.20
C LYS A 108 5.92 2.37 -14.17
N ILE A 109 5.12 1.37 -14.51
CA ILE A 109 5.50 0.28 -15.43
C ILE A 109 4.55 0.20 -16.63
N THR A 110 5.05 -0.34 -17.73
CA THR A 110 4.21 -0.80 -18.84
C THR A 110 4.00 -2.31 -18.70
N GLY A 111 2.75 -2.72 -18.53
CA GLY A 111 2.37 -4.13 -18.46
C GLY A 111 2.68 -4.85 -19.77
N LYS A 112 3.40 -5.97 -19.70
CA LYS A 112 3.80 -6.75 -20.88
C LYS A 112 2.60 -7.46 -21.53
N LYS A 113 1.56 -7.78 -20.74
CA LYS A 113 0.37 -8.51 -21.20
C LYS A 113 -0.80 -7.57 -21.53
N SER A 114 -1.04 -6.55 -20.70
CA SER A 114 -2.09 -5.55 -20.94
C SER A 114 -1.69 -4.50 -21.99
N GLY A 115 -0.39 -4.19 -22.12
CA GLY A 115 0.10 -3.05 -22.88
C GLY A 115 -0.16 -1.69 -22.19
N PHE A 116 -0.76 -1.68 -21.00
CA PHE A 116 -1.12 -0.45 -20.28
C PHE A 116 0.06 0.06 -19.44
N THR A 117 0.26 1.38 -19.41
CA THR A 117 1.28 2.02 -18.56
C THR A 117 0.65 2.67 -17.33
N GLY A 118 0.77 2.02 -16.19
CA GLY A 118 0.16 2.43 -14.92
C GLY A 118 1.18 2.64 -13.79
N LYS A 119 0.75 3.33 -12.73
CA LYS A 119 1.47 3.35 -11.46
C LYS A 119 1.05 2.16 -10.58
N VAL A 120 1.99 1.62 -9.83
CA VAL A 120 1.74 0.66 -8.74
C VAL A 120 2.50 1.14 -7.50
N TRP A 121 1.78 1.31 -6.39
CA TRP A 121 2.37 1.45 -5.07
C TRP A 121 2.54 0.06 -4.45
N VAL A 122 3.59 -0.13 -3.67
CA VAL A 122 3.91 -1.41 -3.02
C VAL A 122 4.41 -1.18 -1.61
N TRP A 123 4.17 -2.14 -0.72
CA TRP A 123 4.67 -2.08 0.65
C TRP A 123 4.95 -3.50 1.16
N ALA A 124 5.95 -3.62 2.03
CA ALA A 124 6.30 -4.86 2.72
C ALA A 124 6.25 -4.65 4.24
N PRO A 125 5.71 -5.62 5.00
CA PRO A 125 5.67 -5.57 6.46
C PRO A 125 7.07 -5.80 7.04
N LYS A 126 7.31 -5.37 8.28
CA LYS A 126 8.62 -5.51 8.95
C LYS A 126 9.12 -6.96 8.99
N GLU A 127 8.21 -7.93 9.07
CA GLU A 127 8.47 -9.37 9.03
C GLU A 127 9.21 -9.78 7.75
N TYR A 128 9.04 -9.06 6.65
CA TYR A 128 9.71 -9.35 5.39
C TYR A 128 11.24 -9.27 5.51
N ASP A 129 11.77 -8.41 6.39
CA ASP A 129 13.21 -8.28 6.65
C ASP A 129 13.69 -8.96 7.94
N ASP A 130 12.80 -9.65 8.66
CA ASP A 130 13.17 -10.46 9.82
C ASP A 130 13.99 -11.70 9.36
N PRO A 131 15.21 -11.92 9.89
CA PRO A 131 16.05 -13.06 9.50
C PRO A 131 15.36 -14.41 9.58
N LYS A 132 14.39 -14.62 10.48
CA LYS A 132 13.68 -15.90 10.58
C LYS A 132 12.83 -16.21 9.34
N TYR A 133 12.43 -15.19 8.57
CA TYR A 133 11.64 -15.35 7.35
C TYR A 133 12.45 -15.19 6.05
N GLU A 134 13.79 -15.22 6.12
CA GLU A 134 14.64 -14.92 4.95
C GLU A 134 14.43 -15.86 3.73
N LYS A 135 13.93 -17.08 3.96
CA LYS A 135 13.65 -18.12 2.95
C LYS A 135 12.18 -18.19 2.55
N SER A 136 11.34 -17.40 3.19
CA SER A 136 9.89 -17.55 3.12
C SER A 136 9.22 -16.55 2.18
N GLY A 137 8.24 -17.07 1.44
CA GLY A 137 7.32 -16.30 0.63
C GLY A 137 6.25 -15.66 1.49
N PHE A 138 5.88 -14.43 1.15
CA PHE A 138 4.81 -13.69 1.81
C PHE A 138 3.55 -13.70 0.94
N PRO A 139 2.34 -13.71 1.54
CA PRO A 139 1.12 -13.56 0.79
C PRO A 139 1.00 -12.12 0.27
N VAL A 140 0.33 -11.96 -0.88
CA VAL A 140 0.09 -10.68 -1.53
C VAL A 140 -1.39 -10.32 -1.43
N LEU A 141 -1.66 -9.11 -0.95
CA LEU A 141 -2.97 -8.49 -0.94
C LEU A 141 -2.98 -7.34 -1.95
N ILE A 142 -3.72 -7.53 -3.05
CA ILE A 142 -3.87 -6.52 -4.10
C ILE A 142 -5.03 -5.58 -3.69
N ALA A 143 -4.71 -4.36 -3.29
CA ALA A 143 -5.65 -3.40 -2.72
C ALA A 143 -6.15 -2.38 -3.76
N LEU A 144 -7.43 -2.48 -4.13
CA LEU A 144 -8.05 -1.72 -5.22
C LEU A 144 -8.89 -0.54 -4.71
N PRO A 145 -8.71 0.68 -5.26
CA PRO A 145 -9.48 1.86 -4.90
C PRO A 145 -10.89 1.81 -5.50
N GLY A 146 -11.76 2.74 -5.11
CA GLY A 146 -13.08 2.94 -5.73
C GLY A 146 -13.05 3.82 -6.97
N GLY A 147 -14.24 4.32 -7.36
CA GLY A 147 -14.56 4.98 -8.63
C GLY A 147 -13.48 5.86 -9.26
N PRO A 148 -12.85 6.82 -8.54
CA PRO A 148 -11.82 7.68 -9.10
C PRO A 148 -10.65 6.90 -9.73
N GLY A 149 -10.14 5.88 -9.04
CA GLY A 149 -9.19 4.87 -9.53
C GLY A 149 -7.81 5.33 -10.07
N PHE A 150 -7.62 6.62 -10.29
CA PHE A 150 -6.52 7.26 -11.03
C PHE A 150 -6.45 8.75 -10.65
N PRO A 151 -5.28 9.44 -10.71
CA PRO A 151 -3.94 8.93 -11.04
C PRO A 151 -3.25 8.19 -9.89
N ASN A 152 -3.85 8.23 -8.69
CA ASN A 152 -3.32 7.61 -7.49
C ASN A 152 -4.35 6.65 -6.90
N ASN A 153 -3.87 5.54 -6.34
CA ASN A 153 -4.66 4.62 -5.55
C ASN A 153 -4.65 5.10 -4.11
N TYR A 154 -5.78 5.55 -3.54
CA TYR A 154 -5.80 6.16 -2.21
C TYR A 154 -5.37 5.23 -1.06
N TRP A 155 -5.29 3.91 -1.26
CA TRP A 155 -4.86 2.99 -0.19
C TRP A 155 -3.42 3.24 0.27
N MET A 156 -2.58 3.89 -0.56
CA MET A 156 -1.22 4.38 -0.22
C MET A 156 -1.20 5.55 0.78
N ASP A 157 -2.36 6.14 1.08
CA ASP A 157 -2.43 7.28 1.99
C ASP A 157 -2.31 6.79 3.44
N ASN A 158 -1.17 7.13 4.07
CA ASN A 158 -0.86 6.84 5.47
C ASN A 158 -2.00 7.28 6.43
N ASN A 159 -2.87 8.22 6.06
CA ASN A 159 -4.05 8.62 6.85
C ASN A 159 -5.13 7.52 6.95
N LEU A 160 -5.23 6.64 5.95
CA LEU A 160 -6.10 5.44 5.99
C LEU A 160 -5.50 4.31 6.81
N LYS A 161 -4.18 4.35 7.06
CA LYS A 161 -3.42 3.45 7.94
C LYS A 161 -3.48 1.96 7.55
N LEU A 162 -3.67 1.61 6.27
CA LEU A 162 -3.83 0.22 5.83
C LEU A 162 -2.61 -0.64 6.19
N GLU A 163 -1.41 -0.16 5.89
CA GLU A 163 -0.11 -0.77 6.20
C GLU A 163 0.08 -0.94 7.72
N SER A 164 -0.26 0.09 8.49
CA SER A 164 -0.19 0.07 9.96
C SER A 164 -1.18 -0.95 10.54
N SER A 165 -2.38 -1.03 9.97
CA SER A 165 -3.40 -1.99 10.33
C SER A 165 -2.99 -3.42 10.00
N ILE A 166 -2.39 -3.69 8.83
CA ILE A 166 -1.87 -5.02 8.48
C ILE A 166 -0.75 -5.45 9.44
N SER A 167 0.14 -4.52 9.80
CA SER A 167 1.18 -4.76 10.81
C SER A 167 0.55 -5.15 12.16
N LYS A 168 -0.42 -4.36 12.65
CA LYS A 168 -1.19 -4.65 13.87
C LYS A 168 -1.89 -6.02 13.81
N TRP A 169 -2.56 -6.34 12.70
CA TRP A 169 -3.30 -7.60 12.55
C TRP A 169 -2.36 -8.81 12.56
N ALA A 170 -1.18 -8.70 11.95
CA ALA A 170 -0.15 -9.74 12.01
C ALA A 170 0.39 -9.93 13.44
N GLU A 171 0.66 -8.83 14.17
CA GLU A 171 1.09 -8.86 15.58
C GLU A 171 0.02 -9.46 16.52
N GLU A 172 -1.26 -9.15 16.29
CA GLU A 172 -2.40 -9.68 17.06
C GLU A 172 -2.79 -11.12 16.67
N GLY A 173 -2.14 -11.72 15.67
CA GLY A 173 -2.50 -13.05 15.14
C GLY A 173 -3.80 -13.09 14.32
N LYS A 174 -4.44 -11.92 14.10
CA LYS A 174 -5.67 -11.74 13.30
C LYS A 174 -5.40 -11.54 11.81
N GLY A 175 -4.14 -11.57 11.38
CA GLY A 175 -3.73 -11.30 10.01
C GLY A 175 -2.51 -12.12 9.62
N LYS A 176 -2.30 -12.31 8.32
CA LYS A 176 -0.96 -12.62 7.80
C LYS A 176 -0.19 -11.32 7.56
N PRO A 177 1.16 -11.34 7.64
CA PRO A 177 1.97 -10.21 7.18
C PRO A 177 1.89 -10.15 5.65
N PHE A 178 0.89 -9.44 5.11
CA PHE A 178 0.70 -9.30 3.67
C PHE A 178 1.67 -8.30 3.06
N LEU A 179 2.25 -8.65 1.91
CA LEU A 179 2.75 -7.67 0.95
C LEU A 179 1.55 -6.94 0.33
N LEU A 180 1.64 -5.63 0.20
CA LEU A 180 0.63 -4.84 -0.52
C LEU A 180 1.05 -4.57 -1.95
N ALA A 181 0.10 -4.73 -2.86
CA ALA A 181 0.14 -4.18 -4.21
C ALA A 181 -1.05 -3.24 -4.41
N MET A 182 -0.77 -1.97 -4.71
CA MET A 182 -1.75 -0.89 -4.81
C MET A 182 -1.69 -0.26 -6.20
N PRO A 183 -2.24 -0.93 -7.24
CA PRO A 183 -2.25 -0.40 -8.60
C PRO A 183 -3.31 0.69 -8.80
N VAL A 184 -3.16 1.51 -9.83
CA VAL A 184 -4.30 2.26 -10.38
C VAL A 184 -5.36 1.29 -10.92
N LEU A 185 -6.65 1.62 -10.70
CA LEU A 185 -7.80 0.83 -11.16
C LEU A 185 -8.27 1.22 -12.57
N ASN A 186 -8.20 2.51 -12.89
CA ASN A 186 -8.65 3.07 -14.17
C ASN A 186 -7.45 3.56 -15.00
N PRO A 187 -7.55 3.59 -16.34
CA PRO A 187 -6.47 4.02 -17.22
C PRO A 187 -6.32 5.55 -17.32
N LYS A 188 -7.36 6.30 -16.90
CA LYS A 188 -7.45 7.76 -16.90
C LYS A 188 -8.40 8.22 -15.77
N PRO A 189 -8.50 9.52 -15.46
CA PRO A 189 -9.41 10.01 -14.42
C PRO A 189 -10.87 9.65 -14.74
N ASP A 190 -11.69 9.54 -13.69
CA ASP A 190 -13.14 9.44 -13.81
C ASP A 190 -13.71 10.68 -14.52
N ASP A 191 -14.53 10.43 -15.54
CA ASP A 191 -15.20 11.44 -16.37
C ASP A 191 -16.71 11.14 -16.39
N GLY A 192 -17.43 11.73 -15.43
CA GLY A 192 -18.87 11.58 -15.27
C GLY A 192 -19.33 10.19 -14.83
N GLY A 193 -18.58 9.52 -13.94
CA GLY A 193 -18.91 8.16 -13.50
C GLY A 193 -18.57 7.13 -14.57
N LEU A 194 -17.37 7.21 -15.15
CA LEU A 194 -16.86 6.31 -16.17
C LEU A 194 -15.68 5.50 -15.63
N TYR A 195 -15.89 4.21 -15.45
CA TYR A 195 -14.90 3.25 -14.96
C TYR A 195 -14.84 2.03 -15.87
N TRP A 196 -13.72 1.29 -15.82
CA TRP A 196 -13.45 0.16 -16.74
C TRP A 196 -13.87 -1.20 -16.18
N ASP A 197 -14.62 -1.23 -15.07
CA ASP A 197 -15.03 -2.46 -14.36
C ASP A 197 -13.85 -3.39 -13.99
N GLY A 198 -12.61 -2.85 -13.96
CA GLY A 198 -11.38 -3.64 -13.91
C GLY A 198 -11.30 -4.71 -15.01
N SER A 199 -11.79 -4.42 -16.22
CA SER A 199 -12.04 -5.39 -17.28
C SER A 199 -11.28 -5.09 -18.58
N ASP A 200 -11.10 -6.11 -19.40
CA ASP A 200 -10.65 -5.99 -20.78
C ASP A 200 -11.87 -5.77 -21.68
N ILE A 201 -12.44 -4.56 -21.62
CA ILE A 201 -13.58 -4.18 -22.47
C ILE A 201 -13.06 -4.01 -23.91
N PRO A 202 -13.75 -4.54 -24.95
CA PRO A 202 -13.29 -4.39 -26.32
C PRO A 202 -13.08 -2.92 -26.72
N GLY A 203 -11.99 -2.65 -27.44
CA GLY A 203 -11.58 -1.28 -27.83
C GLY A 203 -11.06 -0.40 -26.69
N GLN A 204 -10.91 -0.93 -25.47
CA GLN A 204 -10.43 -0.18 -24.30
C GLN A 204 -9.08 -0.69 -23.77
N PRO A 205 -8.38 0.08 -22.92
CA PRO A 205 -7.24 -0.42 -22.15
C PRO A 205 -7.59 -1.67 -21.35
N LYS A 206 -6.68 -2.66 -21.37
CA LYS A 206 -6.87 -3.99 -20.77
C LYS A 206 -6.69 -3.98 -19.25
N MET A 207 -7.66 -3.40 -18.55
CA MET A 207 -7.61 -3.23 -17.09
C MET A 207 -7.82 -4.54 -16.32
N GLY A 208 -8.44 -5.56 -16.93
CA GLY A 208 -8.51 -6.89 -16.35
C GLY A 208 -7.13 -7.55 -16.32
N THR A 209 -6.50 -7.65 -17.49
CA THR A 209 -5.13 -8.20 -17.63
C THR A 209 -4.12 -7.42 -16.79
N TRP A 210 -4.22 -6.09 -16.70
CA TRP A 210 -3.36 -5.28 -15.83
C TRP A 210 -3.40 -5.74 -14.36
N LEU A 211 -4.61 -5.91 -13.81
CA LEU A 211 -4.80 -6.26 -12.40
C LEU A 211 -4.55 -7.75 -12.10
N THR A 212 -4.82 -8.65 -13.04
CA THR A 212 -4.74 -10.11 -12.82
C THR A 212 -3.45 -10.75 -13.34
N GLU A 213 -2.66 -10.04 -14.14
CA GLU A 213 -1.41 -10.55 -14.68
C GLU A 213 -0.21 -9.61 -14.42
N ASP A 214 -0.23 -8.37 -14.92
CA ASP A 214 0.95 -7.51 -14.91
C ASP A 214 1.33 -7.04 -13.49
N VAL A 215 0.33 -6.74 -12.64
CA VAL A 215 0.56 -6.38 -11.23
C VAL A 215 1.06 -7.59 -10.41
N PRO A 216 0.45 -8.80 -10.50
CA PRO A 216 1.04 -10.00 -9.92
C PRO A 216 2.45 -10.32 -10.40
N ASP A 217 2.73 -10.14 -11.70
CA ASP A 217 4.07 -10.37 -12.24
C ASP A 217 5.08 -9.36 -11.69
N LEU A 218 4.74 -8.08 -11.56
CA LEU A 218 5.59 -7.09 -10.88
C LEU A 218 5.96 -7.53 -9.46
N MET A 219 4.99 -8.06 -8.70
CA MET A 219 5.22 -8.53 -7.34
C MET A 219 6.12 -9.77 -7.31
N ARG A 220 5.89 -10.77 -8.18
CA ARG A 220 6.77 -11.96 -8.29
C ARG A 220 8.19 -11.63 -8.73
N GLN A 221 8.36 -10.59 -9.55
CA GLN A 221 9.67 -10.15 -10.01
C GLN A 221 10.50 -9.47 -8.92
N ASN A 222 9.84 -8.86 -7.91
CA ASN A 222 10.47 -7.95 -6.96
C ASN A 222 10.34 -8.34 -5.47
N PHE A 223 9.57 -9.37 -5.13
CA PHE A 223 9.32 -9.80 -3.75
C PHE A 223 9.37 -11.32 -3.58
N ARG A 224 9.78 -11.80 -2.40
CA ARG A 224 9.54 -13.19 -1.99
C ARG A 224 8.05 -13.40 -1.81
N THR A 225 7.42 -14.08 -2.76
CA THR A 225 5.97 -14.32 -2.76
C THR A 225 5.67 -15.79 -2.51
N ILE A 226 4.46 -16.10 -2.04
CA ILE A 226 3.96 -17.48 -2.06
C ILE A 226 3.61 -17.86 -3.50
N LYS A 227 4.02 -19.06 -3.91
CA LYS A 227 4.00 -19.49 -5.32
C LYS A 227 2.60 -19.86 -5.82
N SER A 228 1.78 -20.53 -5.01
CA SER A 228 0.42 -20.93 -5.38
C SER A 228 -0.59 -19.80 -5.13
N ARG A 229 -1.81 -19.97 -5.66
CA ARG A 229 -2.98 -19.12 -5.38
C ARG A 229 -3.26 -18.88 -3.90
N ASP A 230 -2.80 -19.78 -3.03
CA ASP A 230 -3.10 -19.77 -1.60
C ASP A 230 -2.44 -18.62 -0.85
N GLY A 231 -1.48 -17.93 -1.48
CA GLY A 231 -0.95 -16.67 -1.00
C GLY A 231 -1.45 -15.42 -1.72
N TRP A 232 -2.49 -15.49 -2.56
CA TRP A 232 -2.94 -14.36 -3.38
C TRP A 232 -4.40 -14.00 -3.13
N ALA A 233 -4.60 -12.78 -2.61
CA ALA A 233 -5.90 -12.21 -2.30
C ALA A 233 -6.06 -10.80 -2.88
N PHE A 234 -7.31 -10.39 -3.06
CA PHE A 234 -7.68 -9.00 -3.32
C PHE A 234 -8.29 -8.36 -2.08
N MET A 235 -8.19 -7.04 -1.99
CA MET A 235 -9.20 -6.24 -1.30
C MET A 235 -9.59 -5.09 -2.19
N GLY A 236 -10.75 -4.51 -1.95
CA GLY A 236 -11.07 -3.22 -2.56
C GLY A 236 -12.36 -2.66 -2.05
N SER A 237 -12.69 -1.44 -2.49
CA SER A 237 -14.02 -0.88 -2.22
C SER A 237 -14.72 -0.33 -3.44
N SER A 238 -16.05 -0.32 -3.42
CA SER A 238 -16.87 0.16 -4.55
C SER A 238 -16.50 -0.59 -5.84
N SER A 239 -16.20 0.10 -6.94
CA SER A 239 -15.69 -0.47 -8.18
C SER A 239 -14.44 -1.36 -8.02
N GLY A 240 -13.56 -1.08 -7.05
CA GLY A 240 -12.43 -1.94 -6.71
C GLY A 240 -12.84 -3.22 -5.98
N GLY A 241 -13.89 -3.15 -5.17
CA GLY A 241 -14.50 -4.32 -4.54
C GLY A 241 -15.15 -5.24 -5.57
N PHE A 242 -15.86 -4.66 -6.55
CA PHE A 242 -16.37 -5.38 -7.73
C PHE A 242 -15.23 -6.01 -8.55
N ALA A 243 -14.19 -5.25 -8.87
CA ALA A 243 -13.06 -5.73 -9.68
C ALA A 243 -12.33 -6.90 -9.01
N GLY A 244 -12.07 -6.84 -7.69
CA GLY A 244 -11.48 -7.93 -6.92
C GLY A 244 -12.40 -9.16 -6.84
N LEU A 245 -13.70 -8.97 -6.59
CA LEU A 245 -14.71 -10.04 -6.55
C LEU A 245 -14.73 -10.81 -7.88
N LYS A 246 -14.83 -10.07 -8.98
CA LYS A 246 -14.80 -10.64 -10.33
C LYS A 246 -13.46 -11.32 -10.64
N ALA A 247 -12.33 -10.74 -10.22
CA ALA A 247 -11.01 -11.33 -10.46
C ALA A 247 -10.85 -12.72 -9.80
N VAL A 248 -11.28 -12.86 -8.54
CA VAL A 248 -11.25 -14.16 -7.84
C VAL A 248 -12.19 -15.19 -8.49
N LEU A 249 -13.40 -14.77 -8.89
CA LEU A 249 -14.37 -15.67 -9.54
C LEU A 249 -13.97 -16.08 -10.97
N LYS A 250 -13.26 -15.19 -11.70
CA LYS A 250 -12.84 -15.41 -13.09
C LYS A 250 -11.49 -16.14 -13.21
N HIS A 251 -10.62 -15.96 -12.23
CA HIS A 251 -9.30 -16.61 -12.16
C HIS A 251 -9.14 -17.34 -10.82
N PRO A 252 -10.05 -18.29 -10.50
CA PRO A 252 -10.02 -19.03 -9.24
C PRO A 252 -8.79 -19.94 -9.16
N ASP A 253 -8.10 -20.21 -10.27
CA ASP A 253 -6.80 -20.89 -10.35
C ASP A 253 -5.63 -20.02 -9.85
N LYS A 254 -5.76 -18.68 -9.87
CA LYS A 254 -4.68 -17.72 -9.56
C LYS A 254 -4.87 -17.00 -8.23
N PHE A 255 -6.12 -16.77 -7.83
CA PHE A 255 -6.47 -16.04 -6.61
C PHE A 255 -7.42 -16.87 -5.75
N LYS A 256 -7.26 -16.77 -4.43
CA LYS A 256 -8.05 -17.55 -3.48
C LYS A 256 -9.15 -16.75 -2.79
N ALA A 257 -8.90 -15.48 -2.51
CA ALA A 257 -9.72 -14.74 -1.56
C ALA A 257 -9.90 -13.26 -1.91
N VAL A 258 -10.99 -12.65 -1.45
CA VAL A 258 -11.25 -11.20 -1.60
C VAL A 258 -11.94 -10.60 -0.39
N ILE A 259 -11.53 -9.39 0.01
CA ILE A 259 -12.32 -8.48 0.84
C ILE A 259 -13.03 -7.45 -0.06
N ALA A 260 -14.31 -7.70 -0.35
CA ALA A 260 -15.13 -6.88 -1.23
C ALA A 260 -15.96 -5.88 -0.40
N SER A 261 -15.53 -4.62 -0.37
CA SER A 261 -16.05 -3.59 0.54
C SER A 261 -17.02 -2.64 -0.15
N GLY A 262 -18.27 -2.59 0.30
CA GLY A 262 -19.37 -1.92 -0.39
C GLY A 262 -19.40 -2.13 -1.91
N PRO A 263 -19.27 -3.37 -2.42
CA PRO A 263 -19.06 -3.62 -3.84
C PRO A 263 -20.38 -3.52 -4.62
N ASP A 264 -20.26 -3.15 -5.89
CA ASP A 264 -21.26 -3.56 -6.87
C ASP A 264 -21.10 -5.06 -7.20
N ILE A 265 -22.19 -5.68 -7.65
CA ILE A 265 -22.26 -7.14 -7.88
C ILE A 265 -22.28 -7.49 -9.36
N VAL A 266 -22.70 -6.57 -10.23
CA VAL A 266 -22.81 -6.77 -11.68
C VAL A 266 -22.11 -5.64 -12.41
N PRO A 267 -21.49 -5.90 -13.58
CA PRO A 267 -20.86 -4.86 -14.37
C PRO A 267 -21.90 -3.84 -14.85
N ASP A 268 -21.60 -2.56 -14.69
CA ASP A 268 -22.49 -1.45 -14.99
C ASP A 268 -21.82 -0.31 -15.78
N SER A 269 -20.52 -0.44 -16.10
CA SER A 269 -19.84 0.52 -16.99
C SER A 269 -20.59 0.73 -18.31
N ARG A 270 -20.71 2.00 -18.70
CA ARG A 270 -21.28 2.44 -19.99
C ARG A 270 -20.46 1.97 -21.19
N LEU A 271 -19.19 1.58 -20.99
CA LEU A 271 -18.29 1.06 -22.02
C LEU A 271 -18.69 -0.33 -22.55
N TRP A 272 -19.57 -1.05 -21.84
CA TRP A 272 -20.12 -2.32 -22.31
C TRP A 272 -21.19 -2.21 -23.41
N ASN A 273 -21.57 -1.00 -23.81
CA ASN A 273 -22.54 -0.82 -24.89
C ASN A 273 -22.00 -1.44 -26.20
N GLY A 274 -22.75 -2.36 -26.81
CA GLY A 274 -22.30 -3.17 -27.95
C GLY A 274 -21.52 -4.45 -27.58
N HIS A 275 -21.24 -4.70 -26.30
CA HIS A 275 -20.44 -5.85 -25.82
C HIS A 275 -21.18 -6.71 -24.76
N PRO A 276 -22.42 -7.18 -25.03
CA PRO A 276 -23.24 -7.88 -24.03
C PRO A 276 -22.67 -9.25 -23.64
N LYS A 277 -21.95 -9.92 -24.56
CA LYS A 277 -21.34 -11.24 -24.30
C LYS A 277 -20.16 -11.09 -23.35
N GLU A 278 -19.23 -10.20 -23.67
CA GLU A 278 -18.05 -9.89 -22.88
C GLU A 278 -18.45 -9.32 -21.51
N LYS A 279 -19.54 -8.53 -21.45
CA LYS A 279 -20.14 -8.08 -20.19
C LYS A 279 -20.61 -9.27 -19.33
N ALA A 280 -21.29 -10.25 -19.91
CA ALA A 280 -21.73 -11.45 -19.19
C ALA A 280 -20.53 -12.30 -18.69
N GLU A 281 -19.48 -12.43 -19.48
CA GLU A 281 -18.19 -13.07 -19.10
C GLU A 281 -17.39 -12.30 -18.04
N ASN A 282 -17.87 -11.11 -17.62
CA ASN A 282 -17.31 -10.30 -16.54
C ASN A 282 -18.33 -10.06 -15.41
N ASN A 283 -19.43 -10.82 -15.36
CA ASN A 283 -20.45 -10.72 -14.33
C ASN A 283 -20.25 -11.75 -13.21
N PRO A 284 -19.98 -11.33 -11.95
CA PRO A 284 -19.88 -12.21 -10.78
C PRO A 284 -21.03 -13.22 -10.62
N GLU A 285 -22.28 -12.88 -10.95
CA GLU A 285 -23.40 -13.82 -10.90
C GLU A 285 -23.30 -14.95 -11.94
N VAL A 286 -22.75 -14.66 -13.12
CA VAL A 286 -22.52 -15.63 -14.20
C VAL A 286 -21.31 -16.50 -13.87
N LEU A 287 -20.22 -15.87 -13.45
CA LEU A 287 -18.99 -16.55 -13.03
C LEU A 287 -19.26 -17.49 -11.84
N SER A 288 -20.09 -17.09 -10.87
CA SER A 288 -20.48 -17.94 -9.75
C SER A 288 -21.24 -19.20 -10.20
N LYS A 289 -22.19 -19.07 -11.13
CA LYS A 289 -22.91 -20.23 -11.71
C LYS A 289 -21.95 -21.18 -12.42
N GLN A 290 -21.02 -20.63 -13.20
CA GLN A 290 -20.00 -21.40 -13.91
C GLN A 290 -19.07 -22.14 -12.93
N LEU A 291 -18.58 -21.45 -11.89
CA LEU A 291 -17.69 -22.02 -10.89
C LEU A 291 -18.34 -23.15 -10.09
N ILE A 292 -19.60 -22.98 -9.69
CA ILE A 292 -20.42 -24.01 -9.02
C ILE A 292 -20.65 -25.21 -9.95
N ALA A 293 -21.06 -24.98 -11.20
CA ALA A 293 -21.33 -26.04 -12.17
C ALA A 293 -20.07 -26.84 -12.54
N ALA A 294 -18.93 -26.17 -12.67
CA ALA A 294 -17.64 -26.77 -12.97
C ALA A 294 -16.99 -27.48 -11.76
N LYS A 295 -17.49 -27.26 -10.53
CA LYS A 295 -16.85 -27.68 -9.27
C LYS A 295 -15.38 -27.25 -9.21
N GLY A 296 -15.12 -25.97 -9.52
CA GLY A 296 -13.77 -25.40 -9.48
C GLY A 296 -13.20 -25.30 -8.05
N PRO A 297 -11.98 -24.76 -7.89
CA PRO A 297 -11.32 -24.68 -6.58
C PRO A 297 -12.00 -23.67 -5.65
N ASP A 298 -11.92 -23.92 -4.34
CA ASP A 298 -12.56 -23.09 -3.31
C ASP A 298 -12.10 -21.62 -3.36
N VAL A 299 -13.07 -20.71 -3.33
CA VAL A 299 -12.87 -19.24 -3.28
C VAL A 299 -13.57 -18.65 -2.06
N TYR A 300 -12.93 -17.64 -1.46
CA TYR A 300 -13.33 -17.07 -0.17
C TYR A 300 -13.65 -15.58 -0.31
N LEU A 301 -14.93 -15.25 -0.22
CA LEU A 301 -15.46 -13.92 -0.51
C LEU A 301 -15.95 -13.26 0.79
N ALA A 302 -15.09 -12.44 1.41
CA ALA A 302 -15.48 -11.60 2.55
C ALA A 302 -16.15 -10.34 2.03
N PHE A 303 -17.45 -10.22 2.24
CA PHE A 303 -18.20 -8.99 1.98
C PHE A 303 -18.19 -8.11 3.21
N GLN A 304 -18.19 -6.79 3.01
CA GLN A 304 -18.46 -5.85 4.10
C GLN A 304 -19.21 -4.63 3.61
N TYR A 305 -20.14 -4.11 4.41
CA TYR A 305 -20.84 -2.84 4.13
C TYR A 305 -21.16 -2.08 5.42
N GLY A 306 -21.25 -0.76 5.34
CA GLY A 306 -21.79 0.10 6.39
C GLY A 306 -23.31 0.12 6.41
N THR A 307 -23.93 0.23 7.59
CA THR A 307 -25.40 0.25 7.71
C THR A 307 -26.09 1.48 7.09
N LYS A 308 -25.33 2.48 6.61
CA LYS A 308 -25.86 3.63 5.86
C LYS A 308 -25.77 3.47 4.34
N GLU A 309 -25.32 2.32 3.85
CA GLU A 309 -25.15 2.04 2.41
C GLU A 309 -26.39 1.37 1.80
N THR A 310 -27.52 2.08 1.82
CA THR A 310 -28.84 1.55 1.44
C THR A 310 -28.92 0.98 0.02
N SER A 311 -28.06 1.42 -0.91
CA SER A 311 -27.96 0.90 -2.28
C SER A 311 -27.13 -0.38 -2.41
N VAL A 312 -26.20 -0.64 -1.47
CA VAL A 312 -25.27 -1.78 -1.48
C VAL A 312 -25.88 -2.98 -0.77
N ILE A 313 -26.45 -2.76 0.42
CA ILE A 313 -27.04 -3.78 1.30
C ILE A 313 -27.91 -4.80 0.52
N PRO A 314 -28.92 -4.40 -0.28
CA PRO A 314 -29.75 -5.37 -1.00
C PRO A 314 -28.99 -6.15 -2.09
N LYS A 315 -27.97 -5.55 -2.72
CA LYS A 315 -27.15 -6.22 -3.75
C LYS A 315 -26.32 -7.34 -3.12
N VAL A 316 -25.58 -7.03 -2.06
CA VAL A 316 -24.72 -7.97 -1.33
C VAL A 316 -25.55 -9.10 -0.71
N ASN A 317 -26.65 -8.77 -0.02
CA ASN A 317 -27.48 -9.78 0.64
C ASN A 317 -28.15 -10.72 -0.37
N LYS A 318 -28.61 -10.20 -1.52
CA LYS A 318 -29.13 -11.03 -2.61
C LYS A 318 -28.05 -11.97 -3.16
N TYR A 319 -26.83 -11.46 -3.39
CA TYR A 319 -25.72 -12.28 -3.89
C TYR A 319 -25.39 -13.43 -2.91
N ILE A 320 -25.23 -13.14 -1.62
CA ILE A 320 -24.92 -14.15 -0.59
C ILE A 320 -26.05 -15.19 -0.50
N ALA A 321 -27.32 -14.78 -0.46
CA ALA A 321 -28.45 -15.72 -0.46
C ALA A 321 -28.49 -16.61 -1.73
N THR A 322 -28.05 -16.09 -2.87
CA THR A 322 -28.10 -16.79 -4.16
C THR A 322 -26.90 -17.73 -4.39
N TYR A 323 -25.69 -17.32 -4.02
CA TYR A 323 -24.44 -18.03 -4.35
C TYR A 323 -23.52 -18.33 -3.16
N GLY A 324 -23.74 -17.69 -2.01
CA GLY A 324 -22.89 -17.87 -0.83
C GLY A 324 -23.02 -19.25 -0.20
N ASN A 325 -21.89 -19.81 0.21
CA ASN A 325 -21.74 -21.14 0.81
C ASN A 325 -22.34 -22.27 -0.07
N LYS A 326 -22.19 -22.16 -1.39
CA LYS A 326 -22.66 -23.16 -2.38
C LYS A 326 -21.51 -23.66 -3.23
N GLY A 327 -21.30 -24.97 -3.24
CA GLY A 327 -20.16 -25.60 -3.92
C GLY A 327 -18.85 -24.99 -3.42
N PRO A 328 -17.96 -24.53 -4.31
CA PRO A 328 -16.66 -23.95 -3.93
C PRO A 328 -16.71 -22.48 -3.49
N ILE A 329 -17.89 -21.85 -3.39
CA ILE A 329 -18.02 -20.44 -3.01
C ILE A 329 -18.29 -20.35 -1.51
N HIS A 330 -17.31 -19.86 -0.75
CA HIS A 330 -17.42 -19.58 0.68
C HIS A 330 -17.59 -18.07 0.90
N THR A 331 -18.51 -17.67 1.77
CA THR A 331 -18.83 -16.25 2.00
C THR A 331 -18.86 -15.88 3.48
N HIS A 332 -18.25 -14.75 3.80
CA HIS A 332 -18.37 -14.05 5.07
C HIS A 332 -19.00 -12.68 4.87
N LEU A 333 -19.63 -12.12 5.91
CA LEU A 333 -20.24 -10.78 5.86
C LEU A 333 -19.99 -10.00 7.16
N GLU A 334 -19.33 -8.86 7.05
CA GLU A 334 -19.17 -7.88 8.12
C GLU A 334 -20.15 -6.69 7.94
N VAL A 335 -20.93 -6.38 8.97
CA VAL A 335 -21.96 -5.32 8.94
C VAL A 335 -21.54 -4.18 9.86
N ILE A 336 -20.91 -3.17 9.26
CA ILE A 336 -20.22 -2.10 9.97
C ILE A 336 -21.23 -1.08 10.50
N GLN A 337 -21.51 -1.17 11.80
CA GLN A 337 -22.54 -0.36 12.46
C GLN A 337 -22.26 1.14 12.36
N GLY A 338 -23.23 1.89 11.83
CA GLY A 338 -23.13 3.33 11.58
C GLY A 338 -22.18 3.71 10.43
N GLY A 339 -21.56 2.73 9.78
CA GLY A 339 -20.61 2.87 8.69
C GLY A 339 -21.21 3.50 7.43
N ARG A 340 -20.34 4.08 6.60
CA ARG A 340 -20.67 4.76 5.34
C ARG A 340 -19.78 4.24 4.21
N HIS A 341 -20.13 4.56 2.97
CA HIS A 341 -19.39 4.19 1.78
C HIS A 341 -18.03 4.92 1.66
N ASN A 342 -17.02 4.52 2.44
CA ASN A 342 -15.67 5.07 2.40
C ASN A 342 -14.60 4.13 3.01
N ALA A 343 -13.36 4.30 2.57
CA ALA A 343 -12.21 3.51 2.99
C ALA A 343 -12.00 3.45 4.52
N VAL A 344 -12.17 4.58 5.23
CA VAL A 344 -12.04 4.66 6.70
C VAL A 344 -13.04 3.76 7.42
N THR A 345 -14.25 3.60 6.87
CA THR A 345 -15.24 2.65 7.39
C THR A 345 -14.77 1.21 7.14
N TYR A 346 -14.34 0.91 5.91
CA TYR A 346 -13.95 -0.45 5.52
C TYR A 346 -12.70 -0.97 6.23
N VAL A 347 -11.75 -0.10 6.62
CA VAL A 347 -10.62 -0.52 7.50
C VAL A 347 -11.12 -1.04 8.86
N LYS A 348 -12.22 -0.49 9.39
CA LYS A 348 -12.81 -0.97 10.65
C LYS A 348 -13.49 -2.33 10.51
N GLY A 349 -14.13 -2.62 9.37
CA GLY A 349 -14.70 -3.96 9.12
C GLY A 349 -13.61 -5.03 8.85
N MET A 350 -12.48 -4.62 8.28
CA MET A 350 -11.29 -5.48 8.22
C MET A 350 -10.72 -5.78 9.62
N ASP A 351 -10.64 -4.78 10.50
CA ASP A 351 -10.23 -4.91 11.92
C ASP A 351 -11.19 -5.76 12.76
N ALA A 352 -12.49 -5.72 12.44
CA ALA A 352 -13.54 -6.42 13.17
C ALA A 352 -13.56 -7.93 12.88
N SER A 353 -13.48 -8.33 11.61
CA SER A 353 -13.56 -9.76 11.23
C SER A 353 -12.99 -10.11 9.86
N SER A 354 -13.13 -9.23 8.86
CA SER A 354 -12.88 -9.61 7.46
C SER A 354 -11.40 -9.94 7.18
N MET A 355 -10.45 -9.30 7.86
CA MET A 355 -9.02 -9.65 7.70
C MET A 355 -8.71 -11.03 8.28
N GLN A 356 -9.23 -11.34 9.46
CA GLN A 356 -8.98 -12.62 10.13
C GLN A 356 -9.56 -13.77 9.32
N TRP A 357 -10.84 -13.67 8.91
CA TRP A 357 -11.49 -14.73 8.15
C TRP A 357 -10.78 -15.04 6.83
N ILE A 358 -10.28 -14.03 6.12
CA ILE A 358 -9.47 -14.23 4.91
C ILE A 358 -8.09 -14.81 5.24
N SER A 359 -7.44 -14.32 6.29
CA SER A 359 -6.11 -14.77 6.72
C SER A 359 -6.09 -16.23 7.17
N GLU A 360 -7.20 -16.76 7.69
CA GLU A 360 -7.35 -18.19 8.02
C GLU A 360 -7.31 -19.10 6.78
N GLN A 361 -7.63 -18.57 5.59
CA GLN A 361 -7.68 -19.31 4.32
C GLN A 361 -6.42 -19.13 3.46
N ILE A 362 -5.56 -18.17 3.85
CA ILE A 362 -4.37 -17.75 3.12
C ILE A 362 -3.10 -18.27 3.80
N GLU A 363 -2.19 -18.81 3.00
CA GLU A 363 -0.88 -19.23 3.48
C GLU A 363 -0.04 -18.02 3.94
N GLY A 364 0.80 -18.22 4.96
CA GLY A 364 1.72 -17.21 5.48
C GLY A 364 3.18 -17.64 5.37
N PRO A 365 4.13 -16.74 5.66
CA PRO A 365 5.54 -17.11 5.77
C PRO A 365 5.74 -18.12 6.90
N THR A 366 6.70 -19.02 6.72
CA THR A 366 7.10 -20.05 7.68
C THR A 366 8.40 -19.61 8.35
N PRO A 367 8.50 -19.56 9.69
CA PRO A 367 9.75 -19.22 10.35
C PRO A 367 10.78 -20.34 10.11
N SER A 368 12.01 -19.95 9.83
CA SER A 368 13.17 -20.86 9.80
C SER A 368 13.40 -21.46 11.20
N PRO A 369 13.87 -22.72 11.29
CA PRO A 369 14.19 -23.38 12.57
C PRO A 369 15.26 -22.66 13.40
#